data_AF-A0A430H5D8-F1
#
_entry.id   AF-A0A430H5D8-F1
#
_cell.length_a   1.000
_cell.length_b   1.000
_cell.length_c   1.000
_cell.angle_alpha   90.00
_cell.angle_beta   90.00
_cell.angle_gamma   90.00
#
_symmetry.space_group_name_H-M   'P 1'
#
loop_
_entity.id
_entity.type
_entity.pdbx_description
1 polymer ?
#
loop_
_entity_poly.entity_id
_entity_poly.type
_entity_poly.pdbx_seq_one_letter_code
_entity_poly.pdbx_strand_id
1 'polypeptide(L)'
;MDSSPDEQQQANAQPVASEPEGAPTLAAELAAPTVSRAYRCQCGRPIFLRNSECLACHTPLGYVIERLGVVPLAPAAGEGAQPDTFTVFGDPHGKTYSRCANLMTPAACNWMVPAARDGEQLPADTQGLAPGYCLACSVTRTIPDLSVEGNGELWRKLETAKRRLVSQLLALGLPVVSRHVDPVHGLTFDFLSNVPGGPHVMTGHQHGLITLNAEEAEDAVRERIRAEMREPYRTLLGHFRHEVGHYYWDLLVQPTQWIDDFRTLFGDERADYAAALQTHYEQGPPPDWADRFVSSYASTHPWEDWAETWAHYLHMADTADTAMSFGVDATNVELASDLFTLDDLWQPDDPDAGKFLDFVNGWVLLTNVLNELSRSMGQPDYYPFVMPRVAVGKLQFIHRVITQQRPGDAPTMVVAADVAEPAPGQAQSQVQQQQTPGQS
;
A
#
# COMPACT_ATOMS: atom_id res chain seq x y z
N MET A 1 4.49 -50.97 -63.19
CA MET A 1 4.31 -49.81 -64.07
C MET A 1 2.87 -49.39 -63.94
N ASP A 2 2.66 -48.14 -63.52
CA ASP A 2 1.41 -47.37 -63.67
C ASP A 2 0.16 -47.88 -62.92
N SER A 3 -0.66 -47.07 -62.24
CA SER A 3 -0.77 -45.62 -62.06
C SER A 3 -1.63 -45.34 -60.81
N SER A 4 -1.46 -44.19 -60.16
CA SER A 4 -2.55 -43.54 -59.41
C SER A 4 -3.51 -42.87 -60.40
N PRO A 5 -4.77 -42.62 -60.00
CA PRO A 5 -5.10 -41.23 -59.65
C PRO A 5 -6.09 -41.05 -58.50
N ASP A 6 -6.04 -39.82 -57.98
CA ASP A 6 -6.89 -39.13 -57.00
C ASP A 6 -8.39 -39.11 -57.32
N GLU A 7 -9.23 -39.18 -56.28
CA GLU A 7 -10.40 -38.30 -56.13
C GLU A 7 -11.01 -38.38 -54.72
N GLN A 8 -11.57 -37.25 -54.26
CA GLN A 8 -12.42 -37.00 -53.07
C GLN A 8 -11.67 -36.68 -51.75
N GLN A 9 -12.01 -35.67 -50.95
CA GLN A 9 -13.13 -34.73 -50.90
C GLN A 9 -12.72 -33.58 -49.97
N GLN A 10 -12.96 -32.32 -50.37
CA GLN A 10 -12.79 -31.14 -49.51
C GLN A 10 -13.97 -31.03 -48.54
N ALA A 11 -13.69 -31.14 -47.24
CA ALA A 11 -14.62 -30.76 -46.16
C ALA A 11 -14.17 -29.43 -45.55
N ASN A 12 -15.10 -28.49 -45.58
CA ASN A 12 -14.98 -27.09 -45.18
C ASN A 12 -14.99 -26.98 -43.64
N ALA A 13 -13.86 -26.62 -43.03
CA ALA A 13 -13.77 -26.31 -41.60
C ALA A 13 -13.60 -24.79 -41.43
N GLN A 14 -14.62 -24.14 -40.87
CA GLN A 14 -14.54 -22.75 -40.44
C GLN A 14 -13.61 -22.64 -39.21
N PRO A 15 -12.78 -21.60 -39.10
CA PRO A 15 -11.98 -21.37 -37.91
C PRO A 15 -12.87 -20.80 -36.81
N VAL A 16 -12.88 -21.46 -35.65
CA VAL A 16 -13.44 -20.91 -34.41
C VAL A 16 -12.55 -19.75 -33.99
N ALA A 17 -13.10 -18.53 -34.01
CA ALA A 17 -12.44 -17.35 -33.48
C ALA A 17 -12.29 -17.51 -31.96
N SER A 18 -11.05 -17.47 -31.48
CA SER A 18 -10.75 -17.34 -30.06
C SER A 18 -11.19 -15.96 -29.59
N GLU A 19 -12.08 -15.90 -28.59
CA GLU A 19 -12.39 -14.68 -27.87
C GLU A 19 -11.11 -14.09 -27.25
N PRO A 20 -10.97 -12.77 -27.17
CA PRO A 20 -9.84 -12.16 -26.48
C PRO A 20 -9.97 -12.48 -24.98
N GLU A 21 -8.95 -13.10 -24.39
CA GLU A 21 -8.84 -13.19 -22.93
C GLU A 21 -8.98 -11.78 -22.35
N GLY A 22 -10.06 -11.54 -21.61
CA GLY A 22 -10.28 -10.28 -20.90
C GLY A 22 -9.11 -10.03 -19.93
N ALA A 23 -8.72 -8.77 -19.76
CA ALA A 23 -7.68 -8.40 -18.81
C ALA A 23 -8.01 -8.95 -17.41
N PRO A 24 -7.02 -9.46 -16.65
CA PRO A 24 -7.25 -9.94 -15.31
C PRO A 24 -7.77 -8.82 -14.41
N THR A 25 -8.84 -9.11 -13.69
CA THR A 25 -9.54 -8.19 -12.78
C THR A 25 -8.83 -8.18 -11.43
N LEU A 26 -8.77 -7.05 -10.70
CA LEU A 26 -8.10 -6.96 -9.37
C LEU A 26 -8.55 -8.05 -8.40
N ALA A 27 -9.83 -8.42 -8.42
CA ALA A 27 -10.34 -9.52 -7.60
C ALA A 27 -9.75 -10.90 -7.97
N ALA A 28 -9.67 -11.23 -9.26
CA ALA A 28 -8.97 -12.45 -9.71
C ALA A 28 -7.49 -12.43 -9.35
N GLU A 29 -6.90 -11.24 -9.39
CA GLU A 29 -5.51 -11.00 -9.10
C GLU A 29 -5.18 -11.10 -7.61
N LEU A 30 -6.12 -10.78 -6.71
CA LEU A 30 -6.05 -11.00 -5.26
C LEU A 30 -6.44 -12.43 -4.84
N ALA A 31 -7.15 -13.15 -5.71
CA ALA A 31 -7.33 -14.61 -5.64
C ALA A 31 -6.12 -15.39 -6.20
N ALA A 32 -5.09 -14.67 -6.65
CA ALA A 32 -3.73 -15.10 -6.93
C ALA A 32 -2.78 -14.15 -6.16
N PRO A 33 -1.46 -14.35 -6.09
CA PRO A 33 -0.57 -13.30 -5.60
C PRO A 33 -0.35 -12.25 -6.71
N THR A 34 -0.76 -11.01 -6.49
CA THR A 34 -0.53 -9.89 -7.44
C THR A 34 0.97 -9.62 -7.64
N VAL A 35 1.74 -9.78 -6.56
CA VAL A 35 3.21 -9.71 -6.55
C VAL A 35 3.74 -10.82 -5.66
N SER A 36 4.64 -11.64 -6.22
CA SER A 36 5.35 -12.62 -5.40
C SER A 36 6.20 -11.92 -4.34
N ARG A 37 5.86 -12.14 -3.07
CA ARG A 37 6.69 -11.73 -1.92
C ARG A 37 7.78 -12.77 -1.58
N ALA A 38 7.80 -13.89 -2.30
CA ALA A 38 8.75 -14.98 -2.17
C ALA A 38 9.87 -14.85 -3.21
N TYR A 39 10.82 -13.96 -2.93
CA TYR A 39 11.96 -13.73 -3.81
C TYR A 39 13.02 -14.83 -3.67
N ARG A 40 13.81 -15.03 -4.72
CA ARG A 40 14.94 -15.97 -4.71
C ARG A 40 16.22 -15.31 -5.21
N CYS A 41 17.34 -15.64 -4.56
CA CYS A 41 18.65 -15.30 -5.06
C CYS A 41 19.04 -16.22 -6.23
N GLN A 42 20.08 -15.85 -6.99
CA GLN A 42 20.67 -16.68 -8.03
C GLN A 42 21.14 -18.05 -7.52
N CYS A 43 21.51 -18.17 -6.23
CA CYS A 43 21.87 -19.45 -5.61
C CYS A 43 20.65 -20.29 -5.16
N GLY A 44 19.42 -19.86 -5.45
CA GLY A 44 18.17 -20.56 -5.13
C GLY A 44 17.61 -20.33 -3.71
N ARG A 45 18.39 -19.70 -2.82
CA ARG A 45 17.96 -19.39 -1.45
C ARG A 45 16.85 -18.32 -1.42
N PRO A 46 15.88 -18.43 -0.49
CA PRO A 46 14.88 -17.40 -0.29
C PRO A 46 15.55 -16.09 0.17
N ILE A 47 15.07 -14.97 -0.35
CA ILE A 47 15.46 -13.62 0.05
C ILE A 47 14.20 -12.81 0.34
N PHE A 48 14.34 -11.79 1.18
CA PHE A 48 13.23 -11.01 1.72
C PHE A 48 13.37 -9.55 1.32
N LEU A 49 12.26 -8.80 1.42
CA LEU A 49 12.14 -7.40 0.99
C LEU A 49 13.26 -6.48 1.52
N ARG A 50 13.85 -6.82 2.69
CA ARG A 50 14.88 -6.02 3.37
C ARG A 50 16.31 -6.43 3.06
N ASN A 51 16.55 -7.56 2.37
CA ASN A 51 17.91 -8.00 2.12
C ASN A 51 18.59 -7.11 1.06
N SER A 52 19.79 -6.64 1.37
CA SER A 52 20.69 -5.92 0.45
C SER A 52 21.80 -6.84 -0.10
N GLU A 53 21.87 -8.06 0.42
CA GLU A 53 22.85 -9.09 0.09
C GLU A 53 22.28 -10.48 0.46
N CYS A 54 22.62 -11.50 -0.32
CA CYS A 54 22.27 -12.87 0.00
C CYS A 54 23.19 -13.42 1.10
N LEU A 55 22.61 -13.84 2.23
CA LEU A 55 23.37 -14.40 3.36
C LEU A 55 24.07 -15.74 3.06
N ALA A 56 23.77 -16.39 1.93
CA ALA A 56 24.35 -17.68 1.57
C ALA A 56 25.46 -17.60 0.52
N CYS A 57 25.36 -16.68 -0.44
CA CYS A 57 26.30 -16.58 -1.55
C CYS A 57 26.87 -15.16 -1.75
N HIS A 58 26.53 -14.24 -0.85
CA HIS A 58 27.02 -12.86 -0.85
C HIS A 58 26.69 -12.06 -2.12
N THR A 59 25.77 -12.57 -2.95
CA THR A 59 25.31 -11.84 -4.14
C THR A 59 24.61 -10.55 -3.69
N PRO A 60 25.00 -9.38 -4.25
CA PRO A 60 24.32 -8.12 -3.98
C PRO A 60 22.84 -8.21 -4.38
N LEU A 61 21.95 -7.65 -3.56
CA LEU A 61 20.51 -7.64 -3.82
C LEU A 61 19.97 -6.21 -3.81
N GLY A 62 18.89 -5.97 -4.54
CA GLY A 62 18.18 -4.70 -4.47
C GLY A 62 16.74 -4.80 -4.95
N TYR A 63 15.89 -3.90 -4.45
CA TYR A 63 14.50 -3.79 -4.91
C TYR A 63 14.45 -2.98 -6.22
N VAL A 64 13.92 -3.60 -7.27
CA VAL A 64 13.73 -2.98 -8.60
C VAL A 64 12.24 -2.80 -8.85
N ILE A 65 11.82 -1.55 -9.10
CA ILE A 65 10.40 -1.17 -9.22
C ILE A 65 9.74 -1.88 -10.39
N GLU A 66 10.40 -1.96 -11.55
CA GLU A 66 9.88 -2.63 -12.75
C GLU A 66 9.74 -4.15 -12.59
N ARG A 67 10.34 -4.73 -11.54
CA ARG A 67 10.19 -6.14 -11.16
C ARG A 67 9.30 -6.31 -9.93
N LEU A 68 8.83 -5.21 -9.33
CA LEU A 68 8.09 -5.14 -8.08
C LEU A 68 8.69 -5.97 -6.93
N GLY A 69 10.00 -6.18 -6.92
CA GLY A 69 10.63 -7.17 -6.04
C GLY A 69 12.12 -7.00 -5.82
N VAL A 70 12.64 -7.75 -4.84
CA VAL A 70 14.08 -7.85 -4.57
C VAL A 70 14.69 -8.87 -5.51
N VAL A 71 15.70 -8.45 -6.26
CA VAL A 71 16.37 -9.27 -7.26
C VAL A 71 17.87 -9.38 -6.99
N PRO A 72 18.51 -10.50 -7.38
CA PRO A 72 19.96 -10.58 -7.42
C PRO A 72 20.53 -9.63 -8.46
N LEU A 73 21.65 -8.99 -8.12
CA LEU A 73 22.33 -8.00 -8.95
C LEU A 73 23.72 -8.51 -9.37
N ALA A 74 24.17 -8.07 -10.53
CA ALA A 74 25.54 -8.22 -11.02
C ALA A 74 26.13 -6.83 -11.28
N PRO A 75 27.44 -6.62 -11.07
CA PRO A 75 28.09 -5.38 -11.50
C PRO A 75 27.83 -5.12 -12.98
N ALA A 76 27.48 -3.88 -13.33
CA ALA A 76 27.27 -3.53 -14.72
C ALA A 76 28.59 -3.68 -15.51
N ALA A 77 28.51 -4.30 -16.68
CA ALA A 77 29.66 -4.54 -17.55
C ALA A 77 29.41 -3.96 -18.94
N GLY A 78 30.49 -3.75 -19.70
CA GLY A 78 30.45 -3.24 -21.06
C GLY A 78 30.83 -1.75 -21.19
N GLU A 79 30.84 -1.26 -22.42
CA GLU A 79 31.18 0.13 -22.73
C GLU A 79 30.19 1.10 -22.07
N GLY A 80 30.71 2.21 -21.54
CA GLY A 80 29.93 3.23 -20.83
C GLY A 80 29.36 2.82 -19.48
N ALA A 81 29.72 1.65 -18.92
CA ALA A 81 29.32 1.28 -17.57
C ALA A 81 30.04 2.13 -16.52
N GLN A 82 29.25 2.77 -15.65
CA GLN A 82 29.78 3.60 -14.57
C GLN A 82 30.21 2.75 -13.35
N PRO A 83 31.20 3.19 -12.56
CA PRO A 83 31.53 2.54 -11.28
C PRO A 83 30.31 2.45 -10.35
N ASP A 84 30.26 1.42 -9.51
CA ASP A 84 29.18 1.18 -8.53
C ASP A 84 27.76 1.11 -9.12
N THR A 85 27.67 0.73 -10.40
CA THR A 85 26.40 0.41 -11.05
C THR A 85 26.21 -1.09 -11.26
N PHE A 86 24.95 -1.50 -11.37
CA PHE A 86 24.51 -2.89 -11.37
C PHE A 86 23.48 -3.11 -12.47
N THR A 87 23.43 -4.32 -13.02
CA THR A 87 22.26 -4.84 -13.73
C THR A 87 21.62 -5.95 -12.92
N VAL A 88 20.41 -6.36 -13.32
CA VAL A 88 19.80 -7.57 -12.77
C VAL A 88 20.65 -8.78 -13.17
N PHE A 89 20.92 -9.67 -12.22
CA PHE A 89 21.70 -10.88 -12.49
C PHE A 89 21.05 -11.70 -13.61
N GLY A 90 21.87 -12.13 -14.58
CA GLY A 90 21.41 -12.82 -15.78
C GLY A 90 20.99 -11.89 -16.93
N ASP A 91 21.01 -10.58 -16.74
CA ASP A 91 20.68 -9.58 -17.75
C ASP A 91 21.81 -8.52 -17.87
N PRO A 92 22.96 -8.86 -18.50
CA PRO A 92 24.13 -7.97 -18.56
C PRO A 92 23.92 -6.74 -19.47
N HIS A 93 22.94 -6.80 -20.37
CA HIS A 93 22.60 -5.71 -21.30
C HIS A 93 21.31 -4.97 -20.90
N GLY A 94 20.71 -5.33 -19.77
CA GLY A 94 19.50 -4.70 -19.26
C GLY A 94 19.74 -3.29 -18.72
N LYS A 95 18.66 -2.72 -18.17
CA LYS A 95 18.71 -1.43 -17.46
C LYS A 95 19.77 -1.46 -16.37
N THR A 96 20.47 -0.34 -16.24
CA THR A 96 21.52 -0.16 -15.24
C THR A 96 20.95 0.61 -14.05
N TYR A 97 21.45 0.29 -12.86
CA TYR A 97 20.98 0.85 -11.60
C TYR A 97 22.15 1.19 -10.68
N SER A 98 21.98 2.21 -9.84
CA SER A 98 22.83 2.47 -8.68
C SER A 98 22.08 2.18 -7.39
N ARG A 99 22.82 2.00 -6.29
CA ARG A 99 22.22 1.88 -4.95
C ARG A 99 21.68 3.25 -4.52
N CYS A 100 20.53 3.25 -3.84
CA CYS A 100 20.02 4.46 -3.17
C CYS A 100 21.06 5.05 -2.21
N ALA A 101 21.20 6.38 -2.20
CA ALA A 101 22.11 7.10 -1.31
C ALA A 101 21.89 6.79 0.19
N ASN A 102 20.67 6.39 0.56
CA ASN A 102 20.32 5.98 1.93
C ASN A 102 20.76 4.55 2.29
N LEU A 103 21.46 3.80 1.42
CA LEU A 103 21.93 2.45 1.73
C LEU A 103 22.86 2.41 2.95
N MET A 104 23.85 3.31 3.00
CA MET A 104 24.88 3.33 4.05
C MET A 104 24.52 4.23 5.25
N THR A 105 23.29 4.72 5.28
CA THR A 105 22.74 5.51 6.38
C THR A 105 21.97 4.59 7.34
N PRO A 106 21.56 5.07 8.54
CA PRO A 106 20.69 4.28 9.43
C PRO A 106 19.43 3.71 8.76
N ALA A 107 18.86 4.38 7.75
CA ALA A 107 17.69 3.88 7.01
C ALA A 107 17.91 2.55 6.26
N ALA A 108 19.17 2.21 5.97
CA ALA A 108 19.60 0.97 5.31
C ALA A 108 18.77 0.61 4.07
N CYS A 109 18.57 1.58 3.17
CA CYS A 109 17.71 1.41 2.00
C CYS A 109 18.34 0.47 0.95
N ASN A 110 17.62 -0.59 0.56
CA ASN A 110 18.06 -1.55 -0.47
C ASN A 110 17.39 -1.33 -1.84
N TRP A 111 16.68 -0.22 -2.05
CA TRP A 111 16.01 0.05 -3.33
C TRP A 111 17.00 0.62 -4.34
N MET A 112 16.76 0.31 -5.61
CA MET A 112 17.61 0.69 -6.72
C MET A 112 17.16 2.01 -7.34
N VAL A 113 18.12 2.78 -7.85
CA VAL A 113 17.90 4.02 -8.60
C VAL A 113 18.31 3.77 -10.04
N PRO A 114 17.49 4.10 -11.05
CA PRO A 114 17.91 4.02 -12.45
C PRO A 114 19.19 4.80 -12.68
N ALA A 115 20.14 4.21 -13.40
CA ALA A 115 21.42 4.83 -13.75
C ALA A 115 21.66 4.70 -15.25
N ALA A 116 22.05 5.79 -15.90
CA ALA A 116 22.41 5.77 -17.32
C ALA A 116 23.85 5.27 -17.51
N ARG A 117 24.08 4.56 -18.61
CA ARG A 117 25.42 4.40 -19.18
C ARG A 117 25.88 5.70 -19.85
N ASP A 118 27.18 5.83 -20.09
CA ASP A 118 27.71 6.98 -20.83
C ASP A 118 27.04 7.10 -22.20
N GLY A 119 26.46 8.27 -22.48
CA GLY A 119 25.73 8.56 -23.71
C GLY A 119 24.26 8.10 -23.71
N GLU A 120 23.79 7.45 -22.66
CA GLU A 120 22.38 7.10 -22.48
C GLU A 120 21.63 8.20 -21.71
N GLN A 121 20.42 8.52 -22.13
CA GLN A 121 19.51 9.37 -21.36
C GLN A 121 18.54 8.49 -20.58
N LEU A 122 18.47 8.71 -19.26
CA LEU A 122 17.41 8.10 -18.47
C LEU A 122 16.05 8.60 -18.98
N PRO A 123 15.01 7.76 -18.97
CA PRO A 123 13.70 8.17 -19.41
C PRO A 123 13.14 9.28 -18.50
N ALA A 124 12.31 10.16 -19.07
CA ALA A 124 11.81 11.35 -18.39
C ALA A 124 10.99 11.03 -17.12
N ASP A 125 10.42 9.82 -17.04
CA ASP A 125 9.69 9.31 -15.86
C ASP A 125 10.58 9.17 -14.61
N THR A 126 11.90 9.03 -14.78
CA THR A 126 12.87 9.04 -13.68
C THR A 126 13.13 10.43 -13.09
N GLN A 127 12.64 11.52 -13.73
CA GLN A 127 12.79 12.89 -13.22
C GLN A 127 12.01 13.16 -11.93
N GLY A 128 11.15 12.22 -11.52
CA GLY A 128 10.47 12.26 -10.25
C GLY A 128 11.28 11.82 -9.03
N LEU A 129 12.55 11.47 -9.21
CA LEU A 129 13.42 11.05 -8.13
C LEU A 129 14.29 12.21 -7.65
N ALA A 130 14.46 12.32 -6.33
CA ALA A 130 15.51 13.17 -5.79
C ALA A 130 16.87 12.61 -6.23
N PRO A 131 17.86 13.46 -6.58
CA PRO A 131 19.16 13.00 -7.08
C PRO A 131 19.81 11.96 -6.15
N GLY A 132 20.03 10.74 -6.67
CA GLY A 132 20.65 9.64 -5.92
C GLY A 132 19.72 8.86 -4.99
N TYR A 133 18.42 9.18 -4.93
CA TYR A 133 17.45 8.51 -4.08
C TYR A 133 16.46 7.67 -4.89
N CYS A 134 16.08 6.51 -4.37
CA CYS A 134 15.01 5.70 -4.95
C CYS A 134 13.63 6.37 -4.74
N LEU A 135 12.57 5.87 -5.39
CA LEU A 135 11.22 6.40 -5.25
C LEU A 135 10.77 6.51 -3.78
N ALA A 136 10.93 5.43 -3.00
CA ALA A 136 10.52 5.42 -1.60
C ALA A 136 11.27 6.47 -0.76
N CYS A 137 12.55 6.71 -1.00
CA CYS A 137 13.29 7.76 -0.29
C CYS A 137 13.05 9.16 -0.86
N SER A 138 12.73 9.29 -2.15
CA SER A 138 12.44 10.57 -2.81
C SER A 138 11.13 11.19 -2.33
N VAL A 139 10.21 10.38 -1.80
CA VAL A 139 8.99 10.87 -1.15
C VAL A 139 9.20 11.20 0.33
N THR A 140 10.43 11.21 0.86
CA THR A 140 10.68 11.73 2.22
C THR A 140 11.37 13.07 2.16
N ARG A 141 10.71 14.09 2.70
CA ARG A 141 11.21 15.45 2.78
C ARG A 141 12.02 15.67 4.06
N THR A 142 11.48 15.25 5.20
CA THR A 142 12.12 15.44 6.51
C THR A 142 12.38 14.11 7.22
N ILE A 143 13.58 13.98 7.77
CA ILE A 143 13.98 12.85 8.62
C ILE A 143 14.28 13.33 10.05
N PRO A 144 14.25 12.44 11.05
CA PRO A 144 14.63 12.80 12.42
C PRO A 144 16.08 13.31 12.48
N ASP A 145 16.37 14.22 13.42
CA ASP A 145 17.73 14.73 13.63
C ASP A 145 18.68 13.60 14.07
N LEU A 146 19.60 13.21 13.19
CA LEU A 146 20.52 12.10 13.42
C LEU A 146 21.65 12.43 14.40
N SER A 147 21.78 13.68 14.85
CA SER A 147 22.69 14.04 15.94
C SER A 147 22.17 13.57 17.31
N VAL A 148 20.86 13.29 17.41
CA VAL A 148 20.23 12.74 18.62
C VAL A 148 20.37 11.21 18.62
N GLU A 149 20.84 10.67 19.74
CA GLU A 149 20.97 9.23 19.93
C GLU A 149 19.60 8.52 19.79
N GLY A 150 19.58 7.36 19.13
CA GLY A 150 18.35 6.59 18.90
C GLY A 150 17.54 6.99 17.66
N ASN A 151 17.62 8.25 17.20
CA ASN A 151 16.85 8.72 16.03
C ASN A 151 17.15 7.94 14.75
N GLY A 152 18.40 7.46 14.57
CA GLY A 152 18.75 6.59 13.45
C GLY A 152 17.98 5.26 13.45
N GLU A 153 17.68 4.69 14.62
CA GLU A 153 16.86 3.48 14.72
C GLU A 153 15.40 3.76 14.39
N LEU A 154 14.84 4.86 14.91
CA LEU A 154 13.46 5.28 14.62
C LEU A 154 13.28 5.50 13.12
N TRP A 155 14.21 6.24 12.49
CA TRP A 155 14.19 6.48 11.06
C TRP A 155 14.22 5.17 10.25
N ARG A 156 15.06 4.21 10.64
CA ARG A 156 15.12 2.88 10.00
C ARG A 156 13.79 2.13 10.08
N LYS A 157 13.09 2.19 11.21
CA LYS A 157 11.79 1.53 11.41
C LYS A 157 10.70 2.19 10.54
N LEU A 158 10.64 3.53 10.54
CA LEU A 158 9.72 4.31 9.68
C LEU A 158 9.93 4.02 8.20
N GLU A 159 11.17 4.09 7.74
CA GLU A 159 11.54 3.80 6.35
C GLU A 159 11.25 2.34 5.96
N THR A 160 11.41 1.41 6.89
CA THR A 160 11.06 0.00 6.64
C THR A 160 9.56 -0.18 6.45
N ALA A 161 8.73 0.44 7.29
CA ALA A 161 7.28 0.43 7.14
C ALA A 161 6.84 1.13 5.85
N LYS A 162 7.33 2.35 5.59
CA LYS A 162 7.03 3.09 4.37
C LYS A 162 7.41 2.33 3.10
N ARG A 163 8.58 1.68 3.04
CA ARG A 163 8.96 0.86 1.86
C ARG A 163 8.01 -0.32 1.63
N ARG A 164 7.49 -0.94 2.70
CA ARG A 164 6.47 -1.98 2.58
C ARG A 164 5.18 -1.40 1.99
N LEU A 165 4.74 -0.24 2.48
CA LEU A 165 3.60 0.49 1.92
C LEU A 165 3.82 0.83 0.44
N VAL A 166 4.90 1.53 0.10
CA VAL A 166 5.16 1.97 -1.29
C VAL A 166 5.25 0.77 -2.23
N SER A 167 5.87 -0.34 -1.81
CA SER A 167 5.88 -1.57 -2.59
C SER A 167 4.48 -2.13 -2.84
N GLN A 168 3.58 -2.06 -1.84
CA GLN A 168 2.19 -2.46 -1.98
C GLN A 168 1.41 -1.52 -2.92
N LEU A 169 1.59 -0.20 -2.80
CA LEU A 169 0.92 0.76 -3.67
C LEU A 169 1.27 0.54 -5.15
N LEU A 170 2.57 0.31 -5.44
CA LEU A 170 3.04 -0.02 -6.78
C LEU A 170 2.47 -1.35 -7.29
N ALA A 171 2.36 -2.37 -6.43
CA ALA A 171 1.73 -3.66 -6.76
C ALA A 171 0.25 -3.51 -7.12
N LEU A 172 -0.46 -2.60 -6.44
CA LEU A 172 -1.86 -2.32 -6.72
C LEU A 172 -2.06 -1.41 -7.95
N GLY A 173 -0.99 -0.89 -8.55
CA GLY A 173 -1.05 0.05 -9.67
C GLY A 173 -1.41 1.49 -9.25
N LEU A 174 -1.34 1.80 -7.95
CA LEU A 174 -1.67 3.13 -7.44
C LEU A 174 -0.55 4.14 -7.74
N PRO A 175 -0.89 5.40 -8.06
CA PRO A 175 0.10 6.42 -8.40
C PRO A 175 0.93 6.85 -7.18
N VAL A 176 2.23 6.59 -7.23
CA VAL A 176 3.21 7.11 -6.27
C VAL A 176 4.02 8.21 -6.94
N VAL A 177 3.46 9.41 -6.96
CA VAL A 177 4.06 10.60 -7.59
C VAL A 177 4.72 11.45 -6.50
N SER A 178 6.00 11.75 -6.64
CA SER A 178 6.73 12.58 -5.66
C SER A 178 6.46 14.07 -5.86
N ARG A 179 6.77 14.87 -4.84
CA ARG A 179 6.79 16.34 -4.96
C ARG A 179 7.84 16.91 -5.90
N HIS A 180 8.77 16.09 -6.40
CA HIS A 180 9.70 16.51 -7.44
C HIS A 180 9.02 16.54 -8.82
N VAL A 181 8.00 15.70 -9.05
CA VAL A 181 7.18 15.71 -10.27
C VAL A 181 6.02 16.68 -10.13
N ASP A 182 5.27 16.55 -9.04
CA ASP A 182 4.09 17.38 -8.75
C ASP A 182 4.31 18.12 -7.43
N PRO A 183 4.85 19.35 -7.45
CA PRO A 183 5.12 20.13 -6.25
C PRO A 183 3.90 20.39 -5.36
N VAL A 184 2.69 20.35 -5.95
CA VAL A 184 1.44 20.71 -5.29
C VAL A 184 0.78 19.49 -4.67
N HIS A 185 0.53 18.45 -5.46
CA HIS A 185 -0.23 17.26 -5.03
C HIS A 185 0.63 16.02 -4.83
N GLY A 186 1.95 16.08 -5.10
CA GLY A 186 2.83 14.94 -4.92
C GLY A 186 2.87 14.44 -3.48
N LEU A 187 2.95 13.11 -3.35
CA LEU A 187 3.12 12.43 -2.08
C LEU A 187 4.47 12.78 -1.46
N THR A 188 4.46 13.18 -0.20
CA THR A 188 5.65 13.40 0.60
C THR A 188 5.43 13.01 2.05
N PHE A 189 6.50 12.60 2.73
CA PHE A 189 6.52 12.20 4.13
C PHE A 189 7.46 13.09 4.93
N ASP A 190 7.00 13.53 6.11
CA ASP A 190 7.82 14.13 7.14
C ASP A 190 7.87 13.22 8.36
N PHE A 191 9.07 12.87 8.80
CA PHE A 191 9.31 12.14 10.04
C PHE A 191 9.89 13.10 11.06
N LEU A 192 9.03 13.58 11.97
CA LEU A 192 9.38 14.64 12.90
C LEU A 192 9.51 14.08 14.32
N SER A 193 10.52 14.56 15.05
CA SER A 193 10.67 14.28 16.48
C SER A 193 10.09 15.41 17.31
N ASN A 194 9.54 15.09 18.48
CA ASN A 194 9.19 16.11 19.47
C ASN A 194 10.46 16.86 19.91
N VAL A 195 10.39 18.20 19.94
CA VAL A 195 11.49 19.05 20.42
C VAL A 195 11.10 19.61 21.79
N PRO A 196 11.97 19.55 22.81
CA PRO A 196 11.68 20.14 24.12
C PRO A 196 11.29 21.62 24.01
N GLY A 197 10.12 21.99 24.51
CA GLY A 197 9.58 23.36 24.45
C GLY A 197 8.98 23.76 23.10
N GLY A 198 9.00 22.88 22.10
CA GLY A 198 8.29 23.05 20.84
C GLY A 198 6.84 22.54 20.89
N PRO A 199 6.05 22.79 19.82
CA PRO A 199 4.74 22.16 19.67
C PRO A 199 4.90 20.64 19.56
N HIS A 200 3.96 19.90 20.14
CA HIS A 200 3.93 18.45 20.00
C HIS A 200 3.70 18.07 18.53
N VAL A 201 4.51 17.15 18.02
CA VAL A 201 4.37 16.61 16.68
C VAL A 201 3.19 15.67 16.66
N MET A 202 2.22 15.97 15.79
CA MET A 202 1.08 15.12 15.54
C MET A 202 1.24 14.40 14.21
N THR A 203 0.85 13.14 14.21
CA THR A 203 0.69 12.35 13.00
C THR A 203 -0.57 12.79 12.27
N GLY A 204 -0.51 12.88 10.95
CA GLY A 204 -1.65 13.30 10.13
C GLY A 204 -1.27 13.53 8.67
N HIS A 205 -2.22 14.02 7.90
CA HIS A 205 -2.06 14.31 6.47
C HIS A 205 -2.54 15.73 6.13
N GLN A 206 -1.98 16.30 5.07
CA GLN A 206 -2.41 17.58 4.52
C GLN A 206 -1.95 17.73 3.06
N HIS A 207 -2.88 17.73 2.09
CA HIS A 207 -2.58 17.97 0.66
C HIS A 207 -1.37 17.13 0.16
N GLY A 208 -1.38 15.83 0.40
CA GLY A 208 -0.29 14.90 0.02
C GLY A 208 0.98 14.95 0.88
N LEU A 209 1.07 15.83 1.89
CA LEU A 209 2.05 15.71 2.96
C LEU A 209 1.50 14.79 4.05
N ILE A 210 2.20 13.71 4.33
CA ILE A 210 1.93 12.81 5.46
C ILE A 210 3.01 13.04 6.52
N THR A 211 2.62 13.44 7.72
CA THR A 211 3.52 13.65 8.86
C THR A 211 3.38 12.48 9.82
N LEU A 212 4.49 11.88 10.23
CA LEU A 212 4.52 10.87 11.28
C LEU A 212 5.39 11.39 12.43
N ASN A 213 4.90 11.25 13.65
CA ASN A 213 5.75 11.41 14.82
C ASN A 213 6.74 10.23 14.91
N ALA A 214 8.03 10.53 14.92
CA ALA A 214 9.09 9.53 14.95
C ALA A 214 9.05 8.65 16.21
N GLU A 215 8.50 9.15 17.31
CA GLU A 215 8.32 8.39 18.55
C GLU A 215 7.36 7.22 18.39
N GLU A 216 6.44 7.24 17.41
CA GLU A 216 5.57 6.09 17.12
C GLU A 216 6.35 4.86 16.64
N ALA A 217 7.59 5.05 16.19
CA ALA A 217 8.48 3.97 15.84
C ALA A 217 9.14 3.29 17.05
N GLU A 218 8.99 3.85 18.24
CA GLU A 218 9.39 3.22 19.47
C GLU A 218 8.32 2.23 19.95
N ASP A 219 8.73 0.98 20.16
CA ASP A 219 7.79 -0.10 20.48
C ASP A 219 7.09 0.12 21.84
N ALA A 220 7.81 0.68 22.83
CA ALA A 220 7.26 1.01 24.14
C ALA A 220 6.23 2.15 24.09
N VAL A 221 6.46 3.16 23.26
CA VAL A 221 5.50 4.25 23.02
C VAL A 221 4.24 3.69 22.37
N ARG A 222 4.40 2.90 21.31
CA ARG A 222 3.27 2.31 20.59
C ARG A 222 2.42 1.39 21.47
N GLU A 223 3.06 0.55 22.29
CA GLU A 223 2.36 -0.37 23.19
C GLU A 223 1.62 0.37 24.32
N ARG A 224 2.21 1.43 24.86
CA ARG A 224 1.54 2.30 25.84
C ARG A 224 0.30 2.96 25.25
N ILE A 225 0.42 3.57 24.07
CA ILE A 225 -0.73 4.25 23.46
C ILE A 225 -1.80 3.23 23.06
N ARG A 226 -1.42 2.05 22.55
CA ARG A 226 -2.36 0.95 22.27
C ARG A 226 -3.17 0.59 23.53
N ALA A 227 -2.52 0.47 24.68
CA ALA A 227 -3.18 0.16 25.94
C ALA A 227 -4.08 1.32 26.43
N GLU A 228 -3.62 2.56 26.33
CA GLU A 228 -4.37 3.76 26.73
C GLU A 228 -5.63 3.96 25.88
N MET A 229 -5.51 3.80 24.56
CA MET A 229 -6.61 3.91 23.59
C MET A 229 -7.48 2.66 23.51
N ARG A 230 -7.12 1.59 24.24
CA ARG A 230 -7.76 0.26 24.20
C ARG A 230 -7.88 -0.27 22.77
N GLU A 231 -6.88 0.02 21.96
CA GLU A 231 -6.80 -0.46 20.59
C GLU A 231 -6.35 -1.92 20.59
N PRO A 232 -7.02 -2.78 19.81
CA PRO A 232 -6.65 -4.18 19.77
C PRO A 232 -5.31 -4.39 19.04
N TYR A 233 -4.91 -3.47 18.17
CA TYR A 233 -3.72 -3.59 17.33
C TYR A 233 -3.23 -2.21 16.86
N ARG A 234 -1.94 -1.91 17.08
CA ARG A 234 -1.29 -0.66 16.61
C ARG A 234 0.07 -0.96 16.00
N THR A 235 0.27 -0.61 14.73
CA THR A 235 1.56 -0.75 14.03
C THR A 235 1.89 0.46 13.19
N LEU A 236 3.18 0.74 13.00
CA LEU A 236 3.65 1.80 12.10
C LEU A 236 3.04 1.66 10.70
N LEU A 237 3.05 0.45 10.13
CA LEU A 237 2.51 0.22 8.79
C LEU A 237 1.00 0.48 8.73
N GLY A 238 0.27 0.18 9.82
CA GLY A 238 -1.14 0.55 9.96
C GLY A 238 -1.35 2.06 9.82
N HIS A 239 -0.59 2.88 10.56
CA HIS A 239 -0.72 4.34 10.45
C HIS A 239 -0.34 4.85 9.06
N PHE A 240 0.74 4.34 8.47
CA PHE A 240 1.09 4.69 7.09
C PHE A 240 -0.05 4.40 6.12
N ARG A 241 -0.76 3.28 6.29
CA ARG A 241 -1.91 2.92 5.45
C ARG A 241 -3.12 3.82 5.71
N HIS A 242 -3.38 4.20 6.95
CA HIS A 242 -4.42 5.15 7.32
C HIS A 242 -4.16 6.52 6.69
N GLU A 243 -2.99 7.11 6.94
CA GLU A 243 -2.66 8.46 6.46
C GLU A 243 -2.61 8.54 4.92
N VAL A 244 -2.10 7.50 4.25
CA VAL A 244 -2.14 7.47 2.79
C VAL A 244 -3.55 7.25 2.25
N GLY A 245 -4.46 6.69 3.03
CA GLY A 245 -5.87 6.57 2.69
C GLY A 245 -6.51 7.93 2.45
N HIS A 246 -6.21 8.92 3.30
CA HIS A 246 -6.67 10.30 3.07
C HIS A 246 -6.07 10.92 1.81
N TYR A 247 -4.77 10.71 1.56
CA TYR A 247 -4.14 11.16 0.32
C TYR A 247 -4.85 10.59 -0.93
N TYR A 248 -5.19 9.31 -0.91
CA TYR A 248 -5.92 8.71 -2.03
C TYR A 248 -7.40 9.09 -2.08
N TRP A 249 -8.01 9.54 -0.97
CA TRP A 249 -9.34 10.14 -1.02
C TRP A 249 -9.34 11.42 -1.86
N ASP A 250 -8.39 12.33 -1.56
CA ASP A 250 -8.21 13.59 -2.30
C ASP A 250 -7.92 13.34 -3.79
N LEU A 251 -7.21 12.25 -4.11
CA LEU A 251 -6.80 11.96 -5.48
C LEU A 251 -7.85 11.18 -6.29
N LEU A 252 -8.52 10.20 -5.66
CA LEU A 252 -9.33 9.20 -6.37
C LEU A 252 -10.83 9.36 -6.16
N VAL A 253 -11.26 9.99 -5.06
CA VAL A 253 -12.67 10.08 -4.68
C VAL A 253 -13.19 11.50 -4.84
N GLN A 254 -12.57 12.48 -4.18
CA GLN A 254 -13.06 13.86 -4.16
C GLN A 254 -13.25 14.48 -5.57
N PRO A 255 -12.32 14.34 -6.53
CA PRO A 255 -12.42 15.00 -7.82
C PRO A 255 -13.15 14.16 -8.88
N THR A 256 -13.76 13.04 -8.48
CA THR A 256 -14.33 12.07 -9.42
C THR A 256 -15.81 11.80 -9.16
N GLN A 257 -16.44 11.01 -10.03
CA GLN A 257 -17.82 10.57 -9.85
C GLN A 257 -18.04 9.69 -8.61
N TRP A 258 -16.96 9.18 -7.99
CA TRP A 258 -17.04 8.32 -6.81
C TRP A 258 -17.55 9.07 -5.55
N ILE A 259 -17.57 10.39 -5.55
CA ILE A 259 -17.95 11.18 -4.37
C ILE A 259 -19.41 10.93 -3.91
N ASP A 260 -20.34 10.67 -4.83
CA ASP A 260 -21.74 10.42 -4.47
C ASP A 260 -21.93 9.01 -3.88
N ASP A 261 -21.22 8.03 -4.43
CA ASP A 261 -21.18 6.67 -3.90
C ASP A 261 -20.47 6.62 -2.54
N PHE A 262 -19.39 7.39 -2.38
CA PHE A 262 -18.72 7.59 -1.11
C PHE A 262 -19.71 8.11 -0.06
N ARG A 263 -20.47 9.17 -0.37
CA ARG A 263 -21.43 9.77 0.59
C ARG A 263 -22.56 8.82 0.94
N THR A 264 -22.95 7.95 0.00
CA THR A 264 -23.94 6.90 0.23
C THR A 264 -23.44 5.85 1.21
N LEU A 265 -22.15 5.48 1.13
CA LEU A 265 -21.57 4.38 1.91
C LEU A 265 -20.95 4.81 3.25
N PHE A 266 -20.24 5.93 3.27
CA PHE A 266 -19.47 6.44 4.42
C PHE A 266 -20.19 7.59 5.13
N GLY A 267 -21.09 8.28 4.45
CA GLY A 267 -21.78 9.48 4.95
C GLY A 267 -21.19 10.78 4.40
N ASP A 268 -21.79 11.90 4.80
CA ASP A 268 -21.42 13.23 4.28
C ASP A 268 -20.17 13.78 4.97
N GLU A 269 -19.05 13.79 4.25
CA GLU A 269 -17.76 14.26 4.73
C GLU A 269 -17.70 15.77 5.01
N ARG A 270 -18.71 16.53 4.59
CA ARG A 270 -18.77 17.98 4.82
C ARG A 270 -19.21 18.32 6.24
N ALA A 271 -19.52 17.31 7.06
CA ALA A 271 -19.72 17.48 8.48
C ALA A 271 -18.50 18.19 9.12
N ASP A 272 -18.73 18.91 10.21
CA ASP A 272 -17.64 19.60 10.90
C ASP A 272 -16.73 18.57 11.57
N TYR A 273 -15.58 18.34 10.95
CA TYR A 273 -14.57 17.38 11.40
C TYR A 273 -14.14 17.61 12.85
N ALA A 274 -13.91 18.86 13.25
CA ALA A 274 -13.44 19.18 14.59
C ALA A 274 -14.51 18.91 15.65
N ALA A 275 -15.77 19.26 15.35
CA ALA A 275 -16.89 18.97 16.23
C ALA A 275 -17.16 17.46 16.34
N ALA A 276 -16.99 16.72 15.24
CA ALA A 276 -17.15 15.27 15.23
C ALA A 276 -16.09 14.56 16.10
N LEU A 277 -14.83 14.98 15.96
CA LEU A 277 -13.73 14.47 16.78
C LEU A 277 -13.90 14.79 18.26
N GLN A 278 -14.29 16.02 18.59
CA GLN A 278 -14.59 16.42 19.97
C GLN A 278 -15.71 15.55 20.57
N THR A 279 -16.79 15.35 19.81
CA THR A 279 -17.92 14.49 20.23
C THR A 279 -17.45 13.07 20.52
N HIS A 280 -16.60 12.49 19.66
CA HIS A 280 -16.06 11.15 19.87
C HIS A 280 -15.20 11.06 21.15
N TYR A 281 -14.35 12.05 21.43
CA TYR A 281 -13.55 12.03 22.66
C TYR A 281 -14.38 12.24 23.93
N GLU A 282 -15.44 13.04 23.87
CA GLU A 282 -16.30 13.33 25.02
C GLU A 282 -17.29 12.19 25.31
N GLN A 283 -17.85 11.57 24.26
CA GLN A 283 -18.98 10.64 24.37
C GLN A 283 -18.59 9.19 24.03
N GLY A 284 -17.42 8.97 23.43
CA GLY A 284 -17.02 7.69 22.88
C GLY A 284 -17.70 7.36 21.55
N PRO A 285 -17.40 6.19 20.96
CA PRO A 285 -18.06 5.73 19.74
C PRO A 285 -19.54 5.38 20.00
N PRO A 286 -20.42 5.46 18.97
CA PRO A 286 -21.80 5.00 19.06
C PRO A 286 -21.90 3.54 19.53
N PRO A 287 -22.87 3.13 20.37
CA PRO A 287 -22.92 1.76 20.91
C PRO A 287 -22.97 0.64 19.87
N ASP A 288 -23.48 0.93 18.67
CA ASP A 288 -23.60 0.03 17.51
C ASP A 288 -22.37 0.10 16.57
N TRP A 289 -21.28 0.77 16.97
CA TRP A 289 -20.13 0.97 16.08
C TRP A 289 -19.55 -0.35 15.56
N ALA A 290 -19.49 -1.37 16.41
CA ALA A 290 -18.92 -2.68 16.09
C ALA A 290 -19.72 -3.46 15.03
N ASP A 291 -20.97 -3.07 14.78
CA ASP A 291 -21.83 -3.69 13.76
C ASP A 291 -21.71 -2.97 12.40
N ARG A 292 -21.04 -1.81 12.35
CA ARG A 292 -21.08 -0.88 11.20
C ARG A 292 -19.74 -0.39 10.69
N PHE A 293 -18.73 -0.37 11.55
CA PHE A 293 -17.42 0.24 11.27
C PHE A 293 -16.29 -0.73 11.61
N VAL A 294 -15.20 -0.65 10.85
CA VAL A 294 -14.02 -1.52 11.04
C VAL A 294 -13.24 -1.22 12.34
N SER A 295 -13.45 -0.03 12.91
CA SER A 295 -12.88 0.39 14.19
C SER A 295 -13.81 1.38 14.89
N SER A 296 -13.60 1.64 16.18
CA SER A 296 -14.31 2.69 16.89
C SER A 296 -13.99 4.07 16.32
N TYR A 297 -12.74 4.29 15.89
CA TYR A 297 -12.30 5.57 15.34
C TYR A 297 -12.93 5.87 13.97
N ALA A 298 -13.14 4.84 13.15
CA ALA A 298 -13.90 4.94 11.90
C ALA A 298 -15.32 5.51 12.10
N SER A 299 -15.93 5.34 13.28
CA SER A 299 -17.26 5.92 13.56
C SER A 299 -17.25 7.44 13.80
N THR A 300 -16.07 8.06 13.90
CA THR A 300 -15.90 9.48 14.26
C THR A 300 -16.37 10.40 13.15
N HIS A 301 -15.98 10.13 11.91
CA HIS A 301 -16.25 11.00 10.76
C HIS A 301 -16.17 10.18 9.46
N PRO A 302 -16.94 10.51 8.40
CA PRO A 302 -16.87 9.78 7.12
C PRO A 302 -15.47 9.71 6.50
N TRP A 303 -14.64 10.74 6.66
CA TRP A 303 -13.23 10.69 6.26
C TRP A 303 -12.40 9.66 7.03
N GLU A 304 -12.64 9.51 8.34
CA GLU A 304 -11.95 8.52 9.18
C GLU A 304 -12.44 7.11 8.87
N ASP A 305 -13.74 6.94 8.61
CA ASP A 305 -14.31 5.67 8.16
C ASP A 305 -13.66 5.19 6.86
N TRP A 306 -13.43 6.10 5.92
CA TRP A 306 -12.68 5.80 4.70
C TRP A 306 -11.23 5.44 4.96
N ALA A 307 -10.49 6.26 5.72
CA ALA A 307 -9.07 6.02 5.96
C ALA A 307 -8.83 4.69 6.71
N GLU A 308 -9.66 4.39 7.70
CA GLU A 308 -9.63 3.13 8.44
C GLU A 308 -10.02 1.94 7.56
N THR A 309 -11.10 2.05 6.77
CA THR A 309 -11.53 0.97 5.87
C THR A 309 -10.50 0.74 4.75
N TRP A 310 -9.87 1.81 4.25
CA TRP A 310 -8.77 1.75 3.28
C TRP A 310 -7.55 1.05 3.87
N ALA A 311 -7.15 1.44 5.08
CA ALA A 311 -6.04 0.80 5.77
C ALA A 311 -6.31 -0.69 6.00
N HIS A 312 -7.55 -1.03 6.32
CA HIS A 312 -8.01 -2.40 6.48
C HIS A 312 -7.96 -3.19 5.16
N TYR A 313 -8.45 -2.62 4.06
CA TYR A 313 -8.35 -3.23 2.73
C TYR A 313 -6.89 -3.51 2.35
N LEU A 314 -5.99 -2.53 2.53
CA LEU A 314 -4.56 -2.73 2.29
C LEU A 314 -3.95 -3.78 3.23
N HIS A 315 -4.42 -3.88 4.47
CA HIS A 315 -3.99 -4.94 5.37
C HIS A 315 -4.37 -6.33 4.85
N MET A 316 -5.62 -6.51 4.42
CA MET A 316 -6.11 -7.77 3.85
C MET A 316 -5.32 -8.15 2.61
N ALA A 317 -5.22 -7.23 1.64
CA ALA A 317 -4.60 -7.50 0.34
C ALA A 317 -3.12 -7.94 0.46
N ASP A 318 -2.27 -7.17 1.16
CA ASP A 318 -0.84 -7.51 1.24
C ASP A 318 -0.58 -8.78 2.08
N THR A 319 -1.43 -9.07 3.06
CA THR A 319 -1.29 -10.26 3.91
C THR A 319 -1.74 -11.51 3.15
N ALA A 320 -2.85 -11.43 2.41
CA ALA A 320 -3.30 -12.49 1.51
C ALA A 320 -2.25 -12.78 0.43
N ASP A 321 -1.76 -11.75 -0.28
CA ASP A 321 -0.68 -11.87 -1.27
C ASP A 321 0.58 -12.54 -0.69
N THR A 322 0.94 -12.18 0.54
CA THR A 322 2.08 -12.78 1.24
C THR A 322 1.82 -14.26 1.52
N ALA A 323 0.67 -14.62 2.09
CA ALA A 323 0.33 -16.00 2.41
C ALA A 323 0.36 -16.88 1.14
N MET A 324 -0.27 -16.40 0.06
CA MET A 324 -0.30 -17.08 -1.23
C MET A 324 1.09 -17.25 -1.85
N SER A 325 1.95 -16.23 -1.75
CA SER A 325 3.34 -16.29 -2.23
C SER A 325 4.17 -17.40 -1.56
N PHE A 326 3.78 -17.81 -0.34
CA PHE A 326 4.42 -18.91 0.40
C PHE A 326 3.64 -20.23 0.31
N GLY A 327 2.59 -20.30 -0.50
CA GLY A 327 1.79 -21.51 -0.69
C GLY A 327 0.89 -21.85 0.51
N VAL A 328 0.54 -20.85 1.33
CA VAL A 328 -0.46 -21.03 2.38
C VAL A 328 -1.84 -20.97 1.73
N ASP A 329 -2.51 -22.10 1.67
CA ASP A 329 -3.86 -22.22 1.13
C ASP A 329 -4.87 -22.36 2.28
N ALA A 330 -5.64 -21.30 2.50
CA ALA A 330 -6.67 -21.25 3.53
C ALA A 330 -8.04 -21.81 3.04
N THR A 331 -8.18 -22.13 1.76
CA THR A 331 -9.47 -22.59 1.18
C THR A 331 -9.85 -24.01 1.61
N ASN A 332 -8.89 -24.81 2.07
CA ASN A 332 -9.09 -26.18 2.53
C ASN A 332 -9.31 -26.29 4.05
N VAL A 333 -9.58 -25.17 4.72
CA VAL A 333 -9.76 -25.13 6.18
C VAL A 333 -11.24 -25.31 6.51
N GLU A 334 -11.60 -26.47 7.07
CA GLU A 334 -12.94 -26.73 7.62
C GLU A 334 -13.12 -26.00 8.97
N LEU A 335 -13.26 -24.67 8.91
CA LEU A 335 -13.82 -23.90 10.03
C LEU A 335 -15.26 -23.51 9.72
N ALA A 336 -16.16 -23.78 10.66
CA ALA A 336 -17.49 -23.19 10.64
C ALA A 336 -17.36 -21.68 10.81
N SER A 337 -17.42 -20.95 9.71
CA SER A 337 -17.36 -19.49 9.69
C SER A 337 -18.63 -18.95 9.04
N ASP A 338 -19.21 -17.91 9.63
CA ASP A 338 -20.28 -17.14 9.00
C ASP A 338 -19.66 -16.31 7.86
N LEU A 339 -19.60 -16.92 6.67
CA LEU A 339 -19.07 -16.26 5.49
C LEU A 339 -20.05 -15.20 4.95
N PHE A 340 -19.50 -14.26 4.18
CA PHE A 340 -20.27 -13.24 3.49
C PHE A 340 -20.93 -13.83 2.23
N THR A 341 -22.06 -13.25 1.86
CA THR A 341 -22.81 -13.56 0.63
C THR A 341 -22.86 -12.33 -0.27
N LEU A 342 -23.42 -12.49 -1.47
CA LEU A 342 -23.64 -11.37 -2.39
C LEU A 342 -24.52 -10.28 -1.77
N ASP A 343 -25.43 -10.62 -0.86
CA ASP A 343 -26.33 -9.66 -0.20
C ASP A 343 -25.58 -8.68 0.73
N ASP A 344 -24.35 -9.01 1.14
CA ASP A 344 -23.49 -8.13 1.94
C ASP A 344 -22.73 -7.10 1.07
N LEU A 345 -22.79 -7.22 -0.26
CA LEU A 345 -22.08 -6.35 -1.20
C LEU A 345 -22.90 -5.09 -1.51
N TRP A 346 -22.20 -3.99 -1.79
CA TRP A 346 -22.82 -2.75 -2.23
C TRP A 346 -23.33 -2.83 -3.67
N GLN A 347 -22.55 -3.47 -4.56
CA GLN A 347 -22.93 -3.77 -5.93
C GLN A 347 -22.87 -5.30 -6.16
N PRO A 348 -23.92 -6.04 -5.78
CA PRO A 348 -23.98 -7.49 -5.95
C PRO A 348 -24.00 -7.93 -7.42
N ASP A 349 -24.51 -7.07 -8.31
CA ASP A 349 -24.62 -7.32 -9.75
C ASP A 349 -23.36 -6.94 -10.54
N ASP A 350 -22.30 -6.45 -9.86
CA ASP A 350 -21.04 -6.13 -10.52
C ASP A 350 -20.40 -7.42 -11.10
N PRO A 351 -19.83 -7.39 -12.32
CA PRO A 351 -19.22 -8.57 -12.94
C PRO A 351 -18.15 -9.26 -12.11
N ASP A 352 -17.45 -8.51 -11.24
CA ASP A 352 -16.40 -9.02 -10.36
C ASP A 352 -16.85 -9.24 -8.91
N ALA A 353 -18.14 -9.06 -8.61
CA ALA A 353 -18.70 -9.23 -7.27
C ALA A 353 -18.37 -10.59 -6.65
N GLY A 354 -18.54 -11.68 -7.42
CA GLY A 354 -18.22 -13.04 -6.96
C GLY A 354 -16.75 -13.22 -6.59
N LYS A 355 -15.83 -12.71 -7.42
CA LYS A 355 -14.39 -12.80 -7.14
C LYS A 355 -13.98 -11.95 -5.94
N PHE A 356 -14.58 -10.77 -5.78
CA PHE A 356 -14.34 -9.94 -4.60
C PHE A 356 -14.82 -10.66 -3.34
N LEU A 357 -15.98 -11.32 -3.41
CA LEU A 357 -16.51 -12.11 -2.31
C LEU A 357 -15.58 -13.28 -1.95
N ASP A 358 -15.01 -13.97 -2.95
CA ASP A 358 -14.01 -15.02 -2.75
C ASP A 358 -12.77 -14.47 -2.03
N PHE A 359 -12.29 -13.28 -2.41
CA PHE A 359 -11.16 -12.62 -1.74
C PHE A 359 -11.46 -12.32 -0.26
N VAL A 360 -12.62 -11.71 0.05
CA VAL A 360 -12.98 -11.37 1.43
C VAL A 360 -13.19 -12.63 2.28
N ASN A 361 -13.88 -13.65 1.74
CA ASN A 361 -14.09 -14.90 2.45
C ASN A 361 -12.77 -15.69 2.64
N GLY A 362 -11.88 -15.66 1.64
CA GLY A 362 -10.53 -16.21 1.75
C GLY A 362 -9.72 -15.53 2.87
N TRP A 363 -9.85 -14.21 3.02
CA TRP A 363 -9.27 -13.47 4.14
C TRP A 363 -9.81 -13.94 5.50
N VAL A 364 -11.12 -14.11 5.63
CA VAL A 364 -11.74 -14.63 6.87
C VAL A 364 -11.16 -15.99 7.24
N LEU A 365 -11.07 -16.92 6.28
CA LEU A 365 -10.48 -18.24 6.52
C LEU A 365 -9.00 -18.15 6.91
N LEU A 366 -8.21 -17.30 6.24
CA LEU A 366 -6.80 -17.11 6.54
C LEU A 366 -6.59 -16.56 7.95
N THR A 367 -7.36 -15.56 8.36
CA THR A 367 -7.23 -14.96 9.71
C THR A 367 -7.58 -15.93 10.82
N ASN A 368 -8.55 -16.83 10.61
CA ASN A 368 -8.84 -17.92 11.53
C ASN A 368 -7.62 -18.82 11.75
N VAL A 369 -6.93 -19.23 10.67
CA VAL A 369 -5.70 -20.02 10.78
C VAL A 369 -4.61 -19.24 11.51
N LEU A 370 -4.41 -17.96 11.17
CA LEU A 370 -3.39 -17.12 11.80
C LEU A 370 -3.62 -16.95 13.31
N ASN A 371 -4.87 -16.78 13.72
CA ASN A 371 -5.23 -16.66 15.13
C ASN A 371 -5.02 -17.98 15.86
N GLU A 372 -5.43 -19.12 15.29
CA GLU A 372 -5.16 -20.44 15.90
C GLU A 372 -3.66 -20.73 16.02
N LEU A 373 -2.85 -20.39 15.01
CA LEU A 373 -1.40 -20.47 15.10
C LEU A 373 -0.85 -19.57 16.22
N SER A 374 -1.34 -18.33 16.34
CA SER A 374 -0.92 -17.40 17.40
C SER A 374 -1.26 -17.94 18.80
N ARG A 375 -2.49 -18.41 18.99
CA ARG A 375 -2.96 -19.04 20.24
C ARG A 375 -2.13 -20.27 20.60
N SER A 376 -1.77 -21.10 19.62
CA SER A 376 -0.90 -22.29 19.84
C SER A 376 0.50 -21.94 20.33
N MET A 377 1.00 -20.74 20.01
CA MET A 377 2.27 -20.20 20.51
C MET A 377 2.11 -19.38 21.79
N GLY A 378 0.90 -19.31 22.36
CA GLY A 378 0.60 -18.51 23.55
C GLY A 378 0.63 -17.00 23.29
N GLN A 379 0.48 -16.57 22.03
CA GLN A 379 0.34 -15.17 21.66
C GLN A 379 -1.14 -14.78 21.56
N PRO A 380 -1.49 -13.49 21.78
CA PRO A 380 -2.82 -12.97 21.45
C PRO A 380 -3.15 -13.20 19.97
N ASP A 381 -4.44 -13.08 19.63
CA ASP A 381 -4.89 -13.11 18.25
C ASP A 381 -4.13 -12.09 17.41
N TYR A 382 -3.55 -12.56 16.31
CA TYR A 382 -2.82 -11.70 15.39
C TYR A 382 -3.76 -10.71 14.70
N TYR A 383 -4.96 -11.18 14.38
CA TYR A 383 -6.03 -10.42 13.79
C TYR A 383 -7.27 -10.51 14.70
N PRO A 384 -7.38 -9.64 15.72
CA PRO A 384 -8.47 -9.66 16.70
C PRO A 384 -9.75 -8.94 16.22
N PHE A 385 -9.83 -8.58 14.94
CA PHE A 385 -10.94 -7.79 14.41
C PHE A 385 -12.09 -8.69 13.95
N VAL A 386 -13.31 -8.30 14.28
CA VAL A 386 -14.53 -8.86 13.67
C VAL A 386 -14.95 -7.90 12.57
N MET A 387 -15.01 -8.39 11.33
CA MET A 387 -15.41 -7.57 10.19
C MET A 387 -16.94 -7.45 10.14
N PRO A 388 -17.51 -6.25 10.30
CA PRO A 388 -18.96 -6.09 10.23
C PRO A 388 -19.46 -6.27 8.80
N ARG A 389 -20.65 -6.89 8.64
CA ARG A 389 -21.26 -7.11 7.32
C ARG A 389 -21.42 -5.80 6.53
N VAL A 390 -21.81 -4.72 7.20
CA VAL A 390 -21.95 -3.38 6.57
C VAL A 390 -20.62 -2.84 6.02
N ALA A 391 -19.49 -3.22 6.61
CA ALA A 391 -18.17 -2.78 6.14
C ALA A 391 -17.74 -3.48 4.84
N VAL A 392 -18.33 -4.63 4.49
CA VAL A 392 -18.00 -5.37 3.27
C VAL A 392 -18.35 -4.57 2.01
N GLY A 393 -19.51 -3.90 1.99
CA GLY A 393 -19.87 -2.98 0.91
C GLY A 393 -18.87 -1.82 0.75
N LYS A 394 -18.35 -1.28 1.86
CA LYS A 394 -17.32 -0.24 1.85
C LYS A 394 -15.98 -0.76 1.31
N LEU A 395 -15.60 -1.98 1.68
CA LEU A 395 -14.42 -2.65 1.13
C LEU A 395 -14.57 -2.91 -0.37
N GLN A 396 -15.77 -3.26 -0.85
CA GLN A 396 -16.04 -3.41 -2.29
C GLN A 396 -15.88 -2.08 -3.02
N PHE A 397 -16.37 -0.99 -2.44
CA PHE A 397 -16.17 0.35 -3.01
C PHE A 397 -14.68 0.69 -3.18
N ILE A 398 -13.87 0.50 -2.14
CA ILE A 398 -12.41 0.72 -2.20
C ILE A 398 -11.76 -0.17 -3.26
N HIS A 399 -12.16 -1.44 -3.32
CA HIS A 399 -11.68 -2.38 -4.34
C HIS A 399 -11.94 -1.85 -5.76
N ARG A 400 -13.14 -1.31 -6.02
CA ARG A 400 -13.51 -0.76 -7.34
C ARG A 400 -12.75 0.53 -7.66
N VAL A 401 -12.59 1.44 -6.69
CA VAL A 401 -11.78 2.65 -6.84
C VAL A 401 -10.34 2.29 -7.25
N ILE A 402 -9.73 1.30 -6.58
CA ILE A 402 -8.37 0.84 -6.91
C ILE A 402 -8.35 0.14 -8.28
N THR A 403 -9.36 -0.68 -8.59
CA THR A 403 -9.44 -1.40 -9.87
C THR A 403 -9.45 -0.43 -11.06
N GLN A 404 -10.19 0.68 -10.97
CA GLN A 404 -10.27 1.66 -12.04
C GLN A 404 -8.94 2.38 -12.30
N GLN A 405 -8.04 2.47 -11.32
CA GLN A 405 -6.73 3.12 -11.50
C GLN A 405 -5.72 2.26 -12.27
N ARG A 406 -5.99 0.97 -12.44
CA ARG A 406 -5.05 0.06 -13.07
C ARG A 406 -5.02 0.26 -14.59
N PRO A 407 -3.84 0.16 -15.23
CA PRO A 407 -3.70 0.43 -16.65
C PRO A 407 -4.65 -0.40 -17.52
N GLY A 408 -5.55 0.33 -18.19
CA GLY A 408 -6.63 -0.10 -19.07
C GLY A 408 -7.39 1.14 -19.57
N ASP A 409 -7.51 2.12 -18.67
CA ASP A 409 -7.77 3.53 -18.96
C ASP A 409 -6.60 4.34 -18.38
N ALA A 410 -5.98 5.22 -19.18
CA ALA A 410 -4.95 6.12 -18.66
C ALA A 410 -5.59 7.06 -17.62
N PRO A 411 -4.99 7.27 -16.44
CA PRO A 411 -5.50 8.25 -15.51
C PRO A 411 -5.43 9.63 -16.19
N THR A 412 -6.59 10.22 -16.42
CA THR A 412 -6.67 11.66 -16.73
C THR A 412 -6.30 12.35 -15.43
N MET A 413 -5.03 12.72 -15.28
CA MET A 413 -4.64 13.64 -14.22
C MET A 413 -5.47 14.91 -14.39
N VAL A 414 -6.28 15.23 -13.38
CA VAL A 414 -6.94 16.53 -13.29
C VAL A 414 -5.83 17.55 -13.09
N VAL A 415 -5.52 18.29 -14.15
CA VAL A 415 -4.50 19.34 -14.11
C VAL A 415 -5.05 20.48 -13.26
N ALA A 416 -4.18 21.21 -12.56
CA ALA A 416 -4.51 22.30 -11.62
C ALA A 416 -5.49 23.39 -12.12
N ALA A 417 -5.86 23.40 -13.40
CA ALA A 417 -6.88 24.28 -13.94
C ALA A 417 -8.32 23.89 -13.54
N ASP A 418 -8.55 22.65 -13.10
CA ASP A 418 -9.90 22.08 -12.93
C ASP A 418 -10.34 21.93 -11.46
N VAL A 419 -9.49 22.27 -10.48
CA VAL A 419 -9.83 22.25 -9.05
C VAL A 419 -10.02 23.67 -8.56
N ALA A 420 -11.25 24.03 -8.17
CA ALA A 420 -11.54 25.32 -7.55
C ALA A 420 -10.83 25.41 -6.18
N GLU A 421 -10.14 26.53 -5.93
CA GLU A 421 -9.49 26.79 -4.64
C GLU A 421 -10.49 26.64 -3.47
N PRO A 422 -10.15 25.89 -2.40
CA PRO A 422 -10.99 25.83 -1.22
C PRO A 422 -11.00 27.17 -0.47
N ALA A 423 -12.14 27.50 0.14
CA ALA A 423 -12.34 28.76 0.83
C ALA A 423 -11.37 28.94 2.03
N PRO A 424 -10.96 30.18 2.38
CA PRO A 424 -9.84 30.46 3.31
C PRO A 424 -10.03 30.04 4.78
N GLY A 425 -11.08 29.27 5.12
CA GLY A 425 -11.42 28.89 6.50
C GLY A 425 -10.92 27.51 6.95
N GLN A 426 -10.57 26.61 6.03
CA GLN A 426 -10.15 25.23 6.39
C GLN A 426 -8.68 25.10 6.79
N ALA A 427 -7.83 26.07 6.41
CA ALA A 427 -6.38 25.98 6.54
C ALA A 427 -5.84 26.27 7.97
N GLN A 428 -6.62 26.91 8.84
CA GLN A 428 -6.16 27.33 10.17
C GLN A 428 -6.66 26.46 11.33
N SER A 429 -7.72 25.67 11.14
CA SER A 429 -8.27 24.80 12.18
C SER A 429 -7.47 23.51 12.40
N GLN A 430 -6.83 22.96 11.36
CA GLN A 430 -6.09 21.69 11.44
C GLN A 430 -4.84 21.74 12.34
N VAL A 431 -4.17 22.89 12.44
CA VAL A 431 -2.93 23.01 13.23
C VAL A 431 -3.20 23.36 14.69
N GLN A 432 -4.33 23.99 15.01
CA GLN A 432 -4.58 24.58 16.33
C GLN A 432 -5.39 23.67 17.27
N GLN A 433 -6.01 22.59 16.78
CA GLN A 433 -7.11 21.92 17.51
C GLN A 433 -6.79 20.53 18.08
N GLN A 434 -5.57 20.00 17.85
CA GLN A 434 -5.07 18.85 18.62
C GLN A 434 -4.27 19.26 19.88
N GLN A 435 -4.24 20.57 20.18
CA GLN A 435 -3.66 21.11 21.42
C GLN A 435 -4.71 21.11 22.54
N THR A 436 -4.99 19.96 23.17
CA THR A 436 -5.53 19.99 24.54
C THR A 436 -4.90 18.89 25.41
N PRO A 437 -4.33 19.23 26.58
CA PRO A 437 -3.65 18.27 27.44
C PRO A 437 -4.65 17.58 28.38
N GLY A 438 -4.72 16.25 28.31
CA GLY A 438 -5.31 15.42 29.36
C GLY A 438 -4.39 15.37 30.59
N GLN A 439 -4.41 16.41 31.40
CA GLN A 439 -3.99 16.34 32.81
C GLN A 439 -5.24 16.46 33.69
N SER A 440 -5.68 15.33 34.24
CA SER A 440 -6.40 15.19 35.51
C SER A 440 -6.37 13.73 35.92
#